data_AF-A0A316PTF3-F1
#
_entry.id   AF-A0A316PTF3-F1
#
_cell.length_a   1.000
_cell.length_b   1.000
_cell.length_c   1.000
_cell.angle_alpha   90.00
_cell.angle_beta   90.00
_cell.angle_gamma   90.00
#
_symmetry.space_group_name_H-M   'P 1'
#
loop_
_entity.id
_entity.type
_entity.pdbx_description
1 polymer ?
#
loop_
_entity_poly.entity_id
_entity_poly.type
_entity_poly.pdbx_seq_one_letter_code
_entity_poly.pdbx_strand_id
1 'polypeptide(L)' 'MTAYLLPRDAQQVPPVCHCALCGGELYRDDLLYLIDEQVLCPDCLGAFAAEYFRHRRFTAGELRESPQL' A
#
# COMPACT_ATOMS: atom_id res chain seq x y z
N MET A 1 -16.46 -33.04 -22.37
CA MET A 1 -17.01 -32.73 -21.03
C MET A 1 -15.98 -31.87 -20.30
N THR A 2 -16.15 -30.55 -20.37
CA THR A 2 -15.25 -29.59 -19.72
C THR A 2 -15.64 -29.54 -18.25
N ALA A 3 -14.84 -30.18 -17.38
CA ALA A 3 -15.05 -30.11 -15.95
C ALA A 3 -14.74 -28.67 -15.50
N TYR A 4 -15.78 -27.91 -15.17
CA TYR A 4 -15.63 -26.64 -14.46
C TYR A 4 -15.09 -26.96 -13.07
N LEU A 5 -13.77 -26.84 -12.89
CA LEU A 5 -13.14 -26.83 -11.58
C LEU A 5 -13.53 -25.52 -10.89
N LEU A 6 -14.73 -25.49 -10.31
CA LEU A 6 -15.04 -24.50 -9.29
C LEU A 6 -14.02 -24.68 -8.16
N PRO A 7 -13.39 -23.61 -7.64
CA PRO A 7 -12.54 -23.70 -6.47
C PRO A 7 -13.33 -24.41 -5.37
N ARG A 8 -12.81 -25.55 -4.87
CA ARG A 8 -13.54 -26.40 -3.93
C ARG A 8 -13.69 -25.76 -2.55
N ASP A 9 -12.96 -24.66 -2.29
CA ASP A 9 -12.90 -23.95 -1.02
C ASP A 9 -12.54 -22.46 -1.25
N ALA A 10 -13.19 -21.54 -0.55
CA ALA A 10 -12.83 -20.11 -0.56
C ALA A 10 -11.42 -19.86 0.00
N GLN A 11 -10.88 -20.76 0.83
CA GLN A 11 -9.50 -20.74 1.32
C GLN A 11 -8.44 -21.02 0.23
N GLN A 12 -8.84 -21.31 -1.01
CA GLN A 12 -7.91 -21.54 -2.13
C GLN A 12 -7.79 -20.34 -3.08
N VAL A 13 -8.48 -19.23 -2.80
CA VAL A 13 -8.36 -18.03 -3.64
C VAL A 13 -6.96 -17.44 -3.43
N PRO A 14 -6.12 -17.33 -4.47
CA PRO A 14 -4.81 -16.71 -4.31
C PRO A 14 -4.96 -15.21 -4.07
N PRO A 15 -3.98 -14.58 -3.38
CA PRO A 15 -3.93 -13.13 -3.30
C PRO A 15 -3.81 -12.52 -4.71
N VAL A 16 -4.41 -11.35 -4.90
CA VAL A 16 -4.28 -10.57 -6.14
C VAL A 16 -2.87 -10.00 -6.25
N CYS A 17 -2.32 -9.52 -5.14
CA CYS A 17 -0.98 -8.96 -5.04
C CYS A 17 -0.51 -8.96 -3.58
N HIS A 18 0.67 -8.39 -3.33
CA HIS A 18 1.25 -8.25 -1.99
C HIS A 18 1.66 -6.80 -1.74
N CYS A 19 1.53 -6.36 -0.50
CA CYS A 19 2.07 -5.08 -0.04
C CYS A 19 3.59 -5.07 -0.23
N ALA A 20 4.12 -4.04 -0.90
CA ALA A 20 5.53 -3.87 -1.17
C ALA A 20 6.36 -3.63 0.11
N LEU A 21 5.73 -3.17 1.20
CA LEU A 21 6.42 -2.86 2.45
C LEU A 21 6.45 -4.06 3.42
N CYS A 22 5.30 -4.65 3.73
CA CYS A 22 5.21 -5.74 4.71
C CYS A 22 5.13 -7.15 4.10
N GLY A 23 4.96 -7.26 2.78
CA GLY A 23 4.71 -8.55 2.10
C GLY A 23 3.32 -9.14 2.35
N GLY A 24 2.44 -8.43 3.05
CA GLY A 24 1.08 -8.89 3.34
C GLY A 24 0.26 -9.09 2.07
N GLU A 25 -0.51 -10.18 2.06
CA GLU A 25 -1.42 -10.54 0.98
C GLU A 25 -2.58 -9.55 0.85
N LEU A 26 -2.97 -9.23 -0.38
CA LEU A 26 -4.12 -8.39 -0.70
C LEU A 26 -5.06 -9.15 -1.64
N TYR A 27 -6.30 -9.31 -1.19
CA TYR A 27 -7.37 -10.03 -1.88
C TYR A 27 -8.27 -9.07 -2.65
N ARG A 28 -9.21 -9.63 -3.43
CA ARG A 28 -10.05 -8.90 -4.39
C ARG A 28 -10.76 -7.67 -3.81
N ASP A 29 -11.23 -7.76 -2.58
CA ASP A 29 -12.05 -6.73 -1.93
C ASP A 29 -11.26 -5.91 -0.90
N ASP A 30 -9.94 -6.16 -0.76
CA ASP A 30 -9.08 -5.39 0.13
C ASP A 30 -8.81 -4.00 -0.44
N LEU A 31 -8.77 -3.01 0.44
CA LEU A 31 -8.32 -1.67 0.07
C LEU A 31 -6.80 -1.65 -0.06
N LEU A 32 -6.32 -0.95 -1.10
CA LEU A 32 -4.89 -0.74 -1.32
C LEU A 32 -4.62 0.67 -1.85
N TYR A 33 -3.37 1.09 -1.75
CA TYR A 33 -2.85 2.31 -2.35
C TYR A 33 -1.80 1.93 -3.40
N LEU A 34 -1.85 2.59 -4.57
CA LEU A 34 -0.83 2.48 -5.61
C LEU A 34 -0.11 3.82 -5.72
N ILE A 35 1.16 3.87 -5.32
CA ILE A 35 2.00 5.08 -5.32
C ILE A 35 3.32 4.74 -5.99
N ASP A 36 3.65 5.43 -7.10
CA ASP A 36 4.87 5.16 -7.88
C ASP A 36 5.10 3.66 -8.14
N GLU A 37 4.06 2.99 -8.65
CA GLU A 37 4.06 1.55 -8.97
C GLU A 37 4.22 0.61 -7.75
N GLN A 38 4.29 1.13 -6.52
CA GLN A 38 4.32 0.35 -5.30
C GLN A 38 2.90 0.19 -4.72
N VAL A 39 2.51 -1.07 -4.50
CA VAL A 39 1.26 -1.43 -3.85
C VAL A 39 1.44 -1.45 -2.34
N LEU A 40 0.56 -0.78 -1.60
CA LEU A 40 0.62 -0.70 -0.14
C LEU A 40 -0.74 -1.05 0.48
N CYS A 41 -0.71 -1.86 1.54
CA CYS A 41 -1.87 -2.03 2.40
C CYS A 41 -2.11 -0.76 3.25
N PRO A 42 -3.34 -0.56 3.77
CA PRO A 42 -3.69 0.63 4.55
C PRO A 42 -2.82 0.82 5.79
N ASP A 43 -2.42 -0.27 6.44
CA ASP A 43 -1.58 -0.25 7.65
C ASP A 43 -0.16 0.28 7.36
N CYS A 44 0.36 0.01 6.15
CA CYS A 44 1.70 0.41 5.74
C CYS A 44 1.76 1.83 5.17
N LEU A 45 0.63 2.43 4.79
CA LEU A 45 0.59 3.74 4.13
C LEU A 45 1.27 4.82 4.97
N GLY A 46 1.02 4.87 6.28
CA GLY A 46 1.56 5.91 7.15
C GLY A 46 3.10 5.90 7.22
N ALA A 47 3.68 4.72 7.41
CA ALA A 47 5.13 4.55 7.45
C ALA A 47 5.78 4.86 6.10
N PHE A 48 5.17 4.36 5.01
CA PHE A 48 5.64 4.66 3.65
C PHE A 48 5.57 6.17 3.35
N ALA A 49 4.44 6.82 3.61
CA ALA A 49 4.25 8.24 3.32
C ALA A 49 5.21 9.13 4.10
N ALA A 50 5.49 8.81 5.37
CA ALA A 50 6.46 9.53 6.18
C ALA A 50 7.87 9.50 5.56
N GLU A 51 8.26 8.37 4.99
CA GLU A 51 9.56 8.21 4.33
C GLU A 51 9.57 8.83 2.93
N TYR A 52 8.53 8.57 2.12
CA TYR A 52 8.39 9.09 0.77
C TYR A 52 8.40 10.64 0.74
N PHE A 53 7.68 11.27 1.66
CA PHE A 53 7.63 12.73 1.80
C PHE A 53 8.68 13.29 2.77
N ARG A 54 9.67 12.51 3.21
CA ARG A 54 10.68 12.96 4.19
C ARG A 54 11.39 14.26 3.77
N HIS A 55 11.58 14.44 2.47
CA HIS A 55 12.24 15.61 1.85
C HIS A 55 11.38 16.89 1.88
N ARG A 56 10.10 16.77 2.25
CA ARG A 56 9.15 17.87 2.47
C ARG A 56 8.69 17.93 3.93
N ARG A 57 9.35 17.21 4.84
CA ARG A 57 9.01 17.22 6.27
C ARG A 57 9.79 18.33 6.96
N PHE A 58 9.06 19.30 7.52
CA PHE A 58 9.61 20.42 8.27
C PHE A 58 8.89 20.51 9.62
N THR A 59 9.59 21.03 10.62
CA THR A 59 8.98 21.57 11.83
C THR A 59 8.30 22.91 11.52
N ALA A 60 7.29 23.29 12.30
CA ALA A 60 6.62 24.58 12.12
C ALA A 60 7.57 25.78 12.33
N GLY A 61 8.65 25.60 13.11
CA GLY A 61 9.71 26.59 13.29
C GLY A 61 10.50 26.84 12.01
N GLU A 62 10.98 25.77 11.37
CA GLU A 62 11.72 25.84 10.11
C GLU A 62 10.88 26.49 9.00
N LEU A 63 9.59 26.17 8.92
CA LEU A 63 8.70 26.78 7.93
C LEU A 63 8.54 28.30 8.12
N ARG A 64 8.45 28.76 9.37
CA ARG A 64 8.32 30.18 9.70
C ARG A 64 9.57 30.99 9.33
N GLU A 65 10.75 30.36 9.42
CA GLU A 65 12.04 31.00 9.17
C GLU A 65 12.42 31.01 7.68
N SER A 66 11.80 30.16 6.87
CA SER A 66 11.97 30.12 5.40
C SER A 66 10.62 30.11 4.69
N PRO A 67 9.93 31.26 4.60
CA PRO A 67 8.59 31.34 4.02
C PRO A 67 8.55 31.16 2.48
N GLN A 68 9.67 30.82 1.83
CA GLN A 68 9.79 30.68 0.37
C GLN A 68 9.98 29.23 -0.12
N LEU A 69 9.57 28.24 0.68
CA LEU A 69 9.39 26.86 0.18
C LEU A 69 8.37 26.80 -0.96
#